data_AF-A0A511YGU4-F1
#
_entry.id   AF-A0A511YGU4-F1
#
_cell.length_a   1.000
_cell.length_b   1.000
_cell.length_c   1.000
_cell.angle_alpha   90.00
_cell.angle_beta   90.00
_cell.angle_gamma   90.00
#
_symmetry.space_group_name_H-M   'P 1'
#
loop_
_entity.id
_entity.type
_entity.pdbx_description
1 polymer ?
#
loop_
_entity_poly.entity_id
_entity_poly.type
_entity_poly.pdbx_seq_one_letter_code
_entity_poly.pdbx_strand_id
1 'polypeptide(L)'
;MVCSSQTLTAQSKASAKVQTMDSKSSMLKSLWNKMVQGMVANGTPKAKTEKFADCFTKDLGEKLTPEELTLFYKLNNVKPGQNPPKELIRKAEDMGINEKMQTIGMSCASLLK
;
A
#
# COMPACT_ATOMS: atom_id res chain seq x y z
N MET A 1 -53.14 22.18 31.59
CA MET A 1 -52.02 22.98 32.15
C MET A 1 -50.78 22.11 32.03
N VAL A 2 -49.87 22.31 31.04
CA VAL A 2 -48.85 23.39 30.95
C VAL A 2 -47.95 23.27 32.20
N CYS A 3 -46.63 22.97 32.17
CA CYS A 3 -45.60 23.13 31.15
C CYS A 3 -44.26 22.44 31.54
N SER A 4 -43.36 22.34 30.55
CA SER A 4 -41.88 22.52 30.59
C SER A 4 -41.00 21.41 31.21
N SER A 5 -40.22 20.65 30.42
CA SER A 5 -38.99 21.00 29.65
C SER A 5 -37.70 20.85 30.46
N GLN A 6 -36.94 19.77 30.21
CA GLN A 6 -35.48 19.81 30.16
C GLN A 6 -34.98 18.88 29.04
N THR A 7 -34.30 19.50 28.07
CA THR A 7 -33.57 18.90 26.97
C THR A 7 -32.11 18.64 27.36
N LEU A 8 -31.42 17.86 26.51
CA LEU A 8 -29.97 17.71 26.33
C LEU A 8 -29.29 16.58 27.13
N THR A 9 -28.92 15.51 26.42
CA THR A 9 -27.55 15.40 25.90
C THR A 9 -27.52 14.45 24.70
N ALA A 10 -27.10 15.00 23.57
CA ALA A 10 -26.79 14.28 22.36
C ALA A 10 -25.58 13.37 22.61
N GLN A 11 -25.78 12.05 22.60
CA GLN A 11 -24.69 11.11 22.40
C GLN A 11 -24.55 10.86 20.90
N SER A 12 -23.87 11.80 20.23
CA SER A 12 -23.27 11.56 18.93
C SER A 12 -22.27 10.40 19.06
N LYS A 13 -22.75 9.16 18.94
CA LYS A 13 -21.91 8.05 18.49
C LYS A 13 -21.66 8.28 17.00
N ALA A 14 -20.84 9.27 16.70
CA ALA A 14 -20.08 9.24 15.47
C ALA A 14 -19.22 7.98 15.56
N SER A 15 -19.66 6.92 14.90
CA SER A 15 -18.82 5.77 14.62
C SER A 15 -17.56 6.33 14.01
N ALA A 16 -16.47 6.40 14.78
CA ALA A 16 -15.16 6.63 14.25
C ALA A 16 -14.99 5.54 13.19
N LYS A 17 -15.12 5.93 11.92
CA LYS A 17 -14.85 5.09 10.77
C LYS A 17 -13.43 4.63 11.01
N VAL A 18 -13.26 3.40 11.52
CA VAL A 18 -11.99 2.72 11.59
C VAL A 18 -11.56 2.68 10.13
N GLN A 19 -10.79 3.67 9.71
CA GLN A 19 -10.01 3.59 8.50
C GLN A 19 -9.13 2.40 8.78
N THR A 20 -9.50 1.26 8.22
CA THR A 20 -8.74 0.01 8.28
C THR A 20 -7.36 0.37 7.78
N MET A 21 -6.44 0.63 8.70
CA MET A 21 -5.06 0.86 8.35
C MET A 21 -4.58 -0.52 7.95
N ASP A 22 -4.33 -0.70 6.64
CA ASP A 22 -3.87 -1.97 6.12
C ASP A 22 -2.63 -2.42 6.91
N SER A 23 -2.69 -3.61 7.49
CA SER A 23 -1.54 -4.21 8.16
C SER A 23 -0.37 -4.36 7.19
N LYS A 24 0.87 -4.38 7.70
CA LYS A 24 2.07 -4.68 6.87
C LYS A 24 1.86 -5.91 5.98
N SER A 25 1.28 -6.98 6.54
CA SER A 25 1.01 -8.21 5.80
C SER A 25 -0.02 -8.02 4.69
N SER A 26 -1.12 -7.29 4.93
CA SER A 26 -2.14 -7.04 3.90
C SER A 26 -1.61 -6.15 2.78
N MET A 27 -0.81 -5.13 3.11
CA MET A 27 -0.13 -4.29 2.11
C MET A 27 0.80 -5.11 1.21
N LEU A 28 1.70 -5.92 1.81
CA LEU A 28 2.63 -6.77 1.06
C LEU A 28 1.88 -7.80 0.21
N LYS A 29 0.83 -8.43 0.74
CA LYS A 29 -0.01 -9.39 -0.01
C LYS A 29 -0.72 -8.71 -1.20
N SER A 30 -1.20 -7.49 -1.02
CA SER A 30 -1.83 -6.75 -2.12
C SER A 30 -0.82 -6.39 -3.21
N LEU A 31 0.39 -5.96 -2.84
CA LEU A 31 1.47 -5.66 -3.79
C LEU A 31 1.88 -6.94 -4.54
N TRP A 32 2.01 -8.05 -3.83
CA TRP A 32 2.26 -9.37 -4.39
C TRP A 32 1.21 -9.73 -5.44
N ASN A 33 -0.08 -9.64 -5.10
CA ASN A 33 -1.17 -9.97 -6.02
C ASN A 33 -1.14 -9.12 -7.29
N LYS A 34 -0.93 -7.80 -7.15
CA LYS A 34 -0.84 -6.88 -8.30
C LYS A 34 0.32 -7.21 -9.21
N MET A 35 1.48 -7.51 -8.62
CA MET A 35 2.67 -7.91 -9.36
C MET A 35 2.43 -9.22 -10.11
N VAL A 36 1.85 -10.23 -9.45
CA VAL A 36 1.53 -11.51 -10.06
C VAL A 36 0.57 -11.34 -11.23
N GLN A 37 -0.51 -10.60 -11.03
CA GLN A 37 -1.49 -10.33 -12.08
C GLN A 37 -0.88 -9.58 -13.26
N GLY A 38 -0.15 -8.50 -13.02
CA GLY A 38 0.43 -7.66 -14.08
C GLY A 38 1.49 -8.40 -14.89
N MET A 39 2.41 -9.12 -14.25
CA MET A 39 3.49 -9.80 -14.95
C MET A 39 3.00 -11.05 -15.71
N VAL A 40 2.02 -11.78 -15.17
CA VAL A 40 1.38 -12.89 -15.89
C VAL A 40 0.60 -12.37 -17.10
N ALA A 41 -0.14 -11.27 -16.96
CA ALA A 41 -0.82 -10.63 -18.08
C ALA A 41 0.17 -10.18 -19.18
N ASN A 42 1.39 -9.81 -18.80
CA ASN A 42 2.48 -9.46 -19.72
C ASN A 42 3.29 -10.66 -20.24
N GLY A 43 2.84 -11.90 -19.99
CA GLY A 43 3.43 -13.11 -20.57
C GLY A 43 4.54 -13.77 -19.74
N THR A 44 4.83 -13.30 -18.53
CA THR A 44 5.79 -13.98 -17.64
C THR A 44 5.13 -15.24 -17.05
N PRO A 45 5.78 -16.42 -17.08
CA PRO A 45 5.21 -17.64 -16.50
C PRO A 45 4.85 -17.46 -15.02
N LYS A 46 3.63 -17.87 -14.64
CA LYS A 46 3.10 -17.72 -13.28
C LYS A 46 4.07 -18.19 -12.20
N ALA A 47 4.70 -19.36 -12.37
CA ALA A 47 5.64 -19.90 -11.41
C ALA A 47 6.92 -19.04 -11.22
N LYS A 48 7.40 -18.36 -12.28
CA LYS A 48 8.51 -17.41 -12.16
C LYS A 48 8.06 -16.13 -11.48
N THR A 49 6.89 -15.64 -11.87
CA THR A 49 6.28 -14.44 -11.31
C THR A 49 6.03 -14.56 -9.80
N GLU A 50 5.44 -15.67 -9.34
CA GLU A 50 5.17 -15.88 -7.92
C GLU A 50 6.47 -15.89 -7.10
N LYS A 51 7.51 -16.59 -7.56
CA LYS A 51 8.84 -16.57 -6.91
C LYS A 51 9.45 -15.18 -6.85
N PHE A 52 9.36 -14.43 -7.95
CA PHE A 52 9.85 -13.05 -7.99
C PHE A 52 9.07 -12.15 -7.02
N ALA A 53 7.74 -12.25 -7.01
CA ALA A 53 6.87 -11.47 -6.15
C ALA A 53 7.10 -11.80 -4.66
N ASP A 54 7.31 -13.07 -4.32
CA ASP A 54 7.69 -13.50 -2.97
C ASP A 54 9.01 -12.85 -2.53
N CYS A 55 10.05 -12.95 -3.36
CA CYS A 55 11.36 -12.36 -3.09
C CYS A 55 11.25 -10.83 -2.94
N PHE A 56 10.57 -10.17 -3.87
CA PHE A 56 10.45 -8.72 -3.91
C PHE A 56 9.66 -8.17 -2.72
N THR A 57 8.54 -8.78 -2.36
CA THR A 57 7.72 -8.32 -1.23
C THR A 57 8.39 -8.61 0.12
N LYS A 58 9.19 -9.68 0.22
CA LYS A 58 10.08 -9.89 1.37
C LYS A 58 11.10 -8.75 1.47
N ASP A 59 11.78 -8.43 0.38
CA ASP A 59 12.81 -7.37 0.36
C ASP A 59 12.21 -5.98 0.68
N LEU A 60 11.02 -5.67 0.17
CA LEU A 60 10.25 -4.48 0.58
C LEU A 60 9.98 -4.46 2.09
N GLY A 61 9.55 -5.60 2.63
CA GLY A 61 9.24 -5.73 4.06
C GLY A 61 10.46 -5.60 4.96
N GLU A 62 11.67 -5.89 4.46
CA GLU A 62 12.92 -5.79 5.21
C GLU A 62 13.56 -4.39 5.09
N LYS A 63 13.49 -3.77 3.91
CA LYS A 63 14.19 -2.51 3.61
C LYS A 63 13.37 -1.24 3.80
N LEU A 64 12.04 -1.34 3.74
CA LEU A 64 11.15 -0.20 3.97
C LEU A 64 10.68 -0.15 5.42
N THR A 65 10.68 1.06 5.99
CA THR A 65 9.99 1.31 7.25
C THR A 65 8.46 1.15 7.07
N PRO A 66 7.67 0.99 8.15
CA PRO A 66 6.22 0.89 8.04
C PRO A 66 5.58 2.09 7.32
N GLU A 67 6.11 3.30 7.53
CA GLU A 67 5.62 4.51 6.87
C GLU A 67 5.96 4.54 5.38
N GLU A 68 7.20 4.17 5.02
CA GLU A 68 7.64 4.07 3.62
C GLU A 68 6.84 3.02 2.86
N LEU A 69 6.62 1.85 3.48
CA LEU A 69 5.79 0.80 2.90
C LEU A 69 4.34 1.26 2.69
N THR A 70 3.79 2.02 3.65
CA THR A 70 2.45 2.60 3.54
C THR A 70 2.37 3.58 2.37
N LEU A 71 3.39 4.42 2.20
CA LEU A 71 3.45 5.39 1.12
C LEU A 71 3.61 4.70 -0.24
N PHE A 72 4.53 3.74 -0.33
CA PHE A 72 4.73 2.90 -1.51
C PHE A 72 3.45 2.15 -1.90
N TYR A 73 2.74 1.57 -0.93
CA TYR A 73 1.45 0.93 -1.14
C TYR A 73 0.41 1.90 -1.70
N LYS A 74 0.30 3.12 -1.14
CA LYS A 74 -0.63 4.14 -1.65
C LYS A 74 -0.32 4.52 -3.10
N LEU A 75 0.94 4.75 -3.43
CA LEU A 75 1.38 5.09 -4.79
C LEU A 75 1.05 3.98 -5.79
N ASN A 76 1.20 2.71 -5.40
CA ASN A 76 0.86 1.55 -6.24
C ASN A 76 -0.65 1.20 -6.26
N ASN A 77 -1.47 1.93 -5.50
CA ASN A 77 -2.92 1.78 -5.46
C ASN A 77 -3.69 2.98 -6.01
N VAL A 78 -3.00 3.94 -6.62
CA VAL A 78 -3.64 4.97 -7.42
C VAL A 78 -4.42 4.30 -8.55
N LYS A 79 -5.65 4.76 -8.79
CA LYS A 79 -6.53 4.16 -9.79
C LYS A 79 -5.90 4.32 -11.19
N PRO A 80 -6.06 3.34 -12.08
CA PRO A 80 -5.67 3.50 -13.48
C PRO A 80 -6.27 4.79 -14.07
N GLY A 81 -5.47 5.55 -14.81
CA GLY A 81 -5.88 6.85 -15.39
C GLY A 81 -5.89 8.02 -14.41
N GLN A 82 -5.52 7.82 -13.14
CA GLN A 82 -5.30 8.92 -12.19
C GLN A 82 -3.80 9.13 -11.95
N ASN A 83 -3.40 10.40 -11.88
CA ASN A 83 -2.08 10.74 -11.40
C ASN A 83 -2.03 10.60 -9.87
N PRO A 84 -0.92 10.10 -9.30
CA PRO A 84 -0.73 10.12 -7.86
C PRO A 84 -0.85 11.56 -7.33
N PRO A 85 -1.48 11.78 -6.16
CA PRO A 85 -1.48 13.09 -5.51
C PRO A 85 -0.06 13.62 -5.35
N LYS A 86 0.19 14.88 -5.74
CA LYS A 86 1.51 15.52 -5.66
C LYS A 86 2.13 15.45 -4.27
N GLU A 87 1.29 15.57 -3.24
CA GLU A 87 1.67 15.41 -1.82
C GLU A 87 2.30 14.04 -1.54
N LEU A 88 1.77 12.95 -2.11
CA LEU A 88 2.34 11.61 -1.92
C LEU A 88 3.66 11.44 -2.68
N ILE A 89 3.79 12.06 -3.85
CA ILE A 89 5.02 12.05 -4.64
C ILE A 89 6.12 12.77 -3.86
N ARG A 90 5.86 14.01 -3.42
CA ARG A 90 6.81 14.81 -2.64
C ARG A 90 7.20 14.10 -1.35
N LYS A 91 6.25 13.50 -0.64
CA LYS A 91 6.56 12.72 0.56
C LYS A 91 7.47 11.52 0.24
N ALA A 92 7.31 10.88 -0.92
CA ALA A 92 8.15 9.74 -1.30
C ALA A 92 9.57 10.17 -1.66
N GLU A 93 9.71 11.34 -2.28
CA GLU A 93 11.00 12.00 -2.54
C GLU A 93 11.68 12.39 -1.23
N ASP A 94 10.98 13.06 -0.31
CA ASP A 94 11.50 13.48 1.00
C ASP A 94 11.97 12.27 1.85
N MET A 95 11.30 11.12 1.70
CA MET A 95 11.65 9.87 2.38
C MET A 95 12.74 9.05 1.64
N GLY A 96 13.21 9.51 0.48
CA GLY A 96 14.22 8.80 -0.31
C GLY A 96 13.76 7.44 -0.84
N ILE A 97 12.45 7.27 -1.10
CA ILE A 97 11.91 5.98 -1.59
C ILE A 97 12.52 5.64 -2.95
N ASN A 98 12.71 6.63 -3.83
CA ASN A 98 13.24 6.40 -5.18
C ASN A 98 14.64 5.78 -5.14
N GLU A 99 15.51 6.29 -4.28
CA GLU A 99 16.88 5.81 -4.07
C GLU A 99 16.86 4.40 -3.48
N LYS A 100 16.01 4.15 -2.48
CA LYS A 100 15.86 2.81 -1.90
C LYS A 100 15.40 1.79 -2.94
N MET A 101 14.46 2.17 -3.80
CA MET A 101 13.93 1.32 -4.88
C MET A 101 14.98 0.94 -5.92
N GLN A 102 16.11 1.64 -6.03
CA GLN A 102 17.22 1.22 -6.89
C GLN A 102 17.87 -0.06 -6.39
N THR A 103 17.81 -0.33 -5.08
CA THR A 103 18.44 -1.50 -4.44
C THR A 103 17.45 -2.60 -4.08
N ILE A 104 16.18 -2.25 -3.94
CA ILE A 104 15.11 -3.20 -3.64
C ILE A 104 14.83 -4.07 -4.87
N GLY A 105 14.78 -5.38 -4.68
CA GLY A 105 14.49 -6.34 -5.74
C GLY A 105 15.66 -6.67 -6.66
N MET A 106 16.81 -6.03 -6.53
CA MET A 106 18.00 -6.32 -7.36
C MET A 106 18.42 -7.78 -7.29
N SER A 107 18.42 -8.38 -6.08
CA SER A 107 18.75 -9.79 -5.88
C SER A 107 17.68 -10.73 -6.44
N CYS A 108 16.43 -10.26 -6.55
CA CYS A 108 15.30 -11.02 -7.07
C CYS A 108 15.29 -11.10 -8.61
N ALA A 109 15.96 -10.18 -9.31
CA ALA A 109 15.94 -10.11 -10.77
C ALA A 109 16.40 -11.40 -11.47
N SER A 110 17.27 -12.17 -10.81
CA SER A 110 17.74 -13.48 -11.31
C SER A 110 16.60 -14.50 -11.48
N LEU A 111 15.50 -14.37 -10.74
CA LEU A 111 14.34 -15.27 -10.78
C LEU A 111 13.49 -15.12 -12.06
N LEU A 112 13.72 -14.04 -12.81
CA LEU A 112 13.03 -13.76 -14.08
C LEU A 112 13.79 -14.28 -15.31
N LYS A 113 15.04 -14.74 -15.13
CA LYS A 113 15.84 -15.36 -16.20
C LYS A 113 15.28 -16.74 -16.55
#